data_AF-A0A2A4U7Z5-F1
#
_entry.id   AF-A0A2A4U7Z5-F1
#
_cell.length_a   1.000
_cell.length_b   1.000
_cell.length_c   1.000
_cell.angle_alpha   90.00
_cell.angle_beta   90.00
_cell.angle_gamma   90.00
#
_symmetry.space_group_name_H-M   'P 1'
#
loop_
_entity.id
_entity.type
_entity.pdbx_description
1 polymer ?
#
loop_
_entity_poly.entity_id
_entity_poly.type
_entity_poly.pdbx_seq_one_letter_code
_entity_poly.pdbx_strand_id
1 'polypeptide(L)'
;MTTPDHQDTTNSPFPAPNLHQVEDMAGALSHGFDDQTRAFVLVSHGCDSLCTYCAVPKTQGTATSSSIATIIAKVQNLVQSGHAEVVLMGPNVAAYGADNGTSLAQLISELLQAVPDLLRLRLGTLDPSLLNQDFFDVLASEARLVAHLHLSLQSGDDVVLGLMKRAHTVAQINTLMAEARNARPGMTFGADIIAGFPGETDEMFAATVKAVKRWGFITIKAFTFRALPDTASAEFADQVLDAVVKNRLIQLENIASSAQDKHLNVLTGKVHAVLMETDSFGRTESFAPVRLAKPVGVGQIANVAVTALKDGELRGSAMGDYTTTSGDSAGGWLKKMRTGLGKSSEKMTSGIGQVFTVRRRLDHDALEELEEVLITADLGVSTAMKLIQGLSKTRFDKEVDGKEVREAFAAQIEEILAPVAKPLTINATLKPHVILVCGVNGSGKTTTIGKLTKRFTDEGKSVLLAAGDTFRAAAIEQLQVWGERTGAPVIARKIGSDSAGLAYDALGKARTECVDVLIIDTAGRLQNKTHLMEELEKVVRVMKKIDSDTPHDTLLVLDATIGQNAHSQVEAFHKSVDVTGLIMTKLDGTAKGGVVVALADKFGLPVHAIGVGEAVDDLQAFSAKDFARNLMGLG
;
A
#
# COMPACT_ATOMS: atom_id res chain seq x y z
N MET A 1 -51.60 -33.97 22.18
CA MET A 1 -51.07 -32.95 23.10
C MET A 1 -49.58 -33.17 23.24
N THR A 2 -48.85 -32.06 23.40
CA THR A 2 -47.40 -31.91 23.68
C THR A 2 -46.41 -32.19 22.54
N THR A 3 -45.86 -31.07 22.08
CA THR A 3 -44.61 -30.83 21.33
C THR A 3 -43.38 -31.57 21.86
N PRO A 4 -42.38 -31.80 21.00
CA PRO A 4 -40.97 -31.69 21.34
C PRO A 4 -40.32 -30.56 20.52
N ASP A 5 -39.88 -29.50 21.19
CA ASP A 5 -38.48 -29.25 21.60
C ASP A 5 -37.53 -28.97 20.44
N HIS A 6 -37.22 -27.68 20.29
CA HIS A 6 -36.14 -27.14 19.46
C HIS A 6 -34.80 -27.56 20.06
N GLN A 7 -34.08 -28.44 19.38
CA GLN A 7 -32.64 -28.59 19.56
C GLN A 7 -31.90 -27.88 18.43
N ASP A 8 -31.03 -27.00 18.89
CA ASP A 8 -30.03 -26.21 18.20
C ASP A 8 -28.93 -27.15 17.67
N THR A 9 -28.75 -27.23 16.35
CA THR A 9 -27.60 -27.88 15.72
C THR A 9 -27.05 -27.02 14.60
N THR A 10 -26.00 -26.30 14.97
CA THR A 10 -24.85 -25.88 14.17
C THR A 10 -24.51 -26.83 13.02
N ASN A 11 -24.63 -26.35 11.77
CA ASN A 11 -23.73 -26.69 10.64
C ASN A 11 -24.10 -25.85 9.40
N SER A 12 -23.30 -24.83 9.08
CA SER A 12 -23.28 -24.18 7.75
C SER A 12 -21.88 -24.33 7.17
N PRO A 13 -21.71 -24.87 5.94
CA PRO A 13 -20.41 -25.29 5.40
C PRO A 13 -19.68 -24.19 4.60
N PHE A 14 -19.86 -22.90 4.89
CA PHE A 14 -19.18 -21.82 4.17
C PHE A 14 -18.34 -20.95 5.11
N PRO A 15 -17.01 -20.84 4.90
CA PRO A 15 -16.20 -19.88 5.64
C PRO A 15 -16.61 -18.46 5.21
N ALA A 16 -16.68 -17.55 6.18
CA ALA A 16 -16.98 -16.14 5.99
C ALA A 16 -16.11 -15.53 4.85
N PRO A 17 -16.69 -14.79 3.89
CA PRO A 17 -15.93 -14.29 2.77
C PRO A 17 -14.94 -13.18 3.16
N ASN A 18 -13.74 -13.32 2.60
CA ASN A 18 -12.52 -12.54 2.78
C ASN A 18 -12.66 -11.06 2.38
N LEU A 19 -12.07 -10.20 3.21
CA LEU A 19 -11.89 -8.74 3.06
C LEU A 19 -11.04 -8.30 1.84
N HIS A 20 -10.64 -9.22 0.95
CA HIS A 20 -9.60 -9.03 -0.08
C HIS A 20 -10.07 -8.41 -1.40
N GLN A 21 -11.27 -7.83 -1.47
CA GLN A 21 -11.78 -7.19 -2.69
C GLN A 21 -11.86 -5.66 -2.61
N VAL A 22 -11.35 -5.05 -1.54
CA VAL A 22 -11.27 -3.58 -1.40
C VAL A 22 -9.98 -3.00 -2.02
N GLU A 23 -8.95 -3.84 -2.24
CA GLU A 23 -7.65 -3.40 -2.77
C GLU A 23 -7.70 -3.02 -4.27
N ASP A 24 -8.66 -3.52 -5.04
CA ASP A 24 -8.74 -3.28 -6.50
C ASP A 24 -9.33 -1.91 -6.90
N MET A 25 -10.00 -1.18 -5.99
CA MET A 25 -10.44 0.20 -6.27
C MET A 25 -9.30 1.23 -6.11
N ALA A 26 -8.27 0.89 -5.34
CA ALA A 26 -7.12 1.78 -5.08
C ALA A 26 -6.10 1.80 -6.22
N GLY A 27 -6.15 0.82 -7.14
CA GLY A 27 -5.09 0.51 -8.11
C GLY A 27 -4.72 1.56 -9.16
N ALA A 28 -5.44 2.68 -9.30
CA ALA A 28 -4.94 3.84 -10.06
C ALA A 28 -5.11 5.19 -9.35
N LEU A 29 -5.30 5.13 -8.03
CA LEU A 29 -4.81 6.15 -7.11
C LEU A 29 -3.44 5.74 -6.52
N SER A 30 -2.91 4.57 -6.93
CA SER A 30 -1.79 3.80 -6.35
C SER A 30 -0.39 4.31 -6.65
N HIS A 31 -0.24 5.38 -7.42
CA HIS A 31 1.02 6.10 -7.49
C HIS A 31 0.98 7.22 -6.45
N GLY A 32 1.47 6.96 -5.24
CA GLY A 32 1.65 7.96 -4.18
C GLY A 32 0.89 7.66 -2.90
N PHE A 33 1.17 6.52 -2.28
CA PHE A 33 0.71 6.20 -0.93
C PHE A 33 1.94 6.04 -0.03
N ASP A 34 2.52 7.16 0.42
CA ASP A 34 3.68 7.15 1.35
C ASP A 34 3.80 8.40 2.25
N ASP A 35 2.80 9.25 2.25
CA ASP A 35 2.90 10.59 2.78
C ASP A 35 1.83 10.81 3.85
N GLN A 36 2.27 11.26 5.05
CA GLN A 36 1.42 11.64 6.18
C GLN A 36 0.39 12.75 5.82
N THR A 37 0.42 13.25 4.58
CA THR A 37 -0.41 14.31 4.05
C THR A 37 -1.84 13.87 3.72
N ARG A 38 -2.09 12.63 3.26
CA ARG A 38 -3.41 12.18 2.78
C ARG A 38 -3.99 11.04 3.61
N ALA A 39 -5.27 11.12 3.95
CA ALA A 39 -6.02 10.05 4.63
C ALA A 39 -7.30 9.66 3.87
N PHE A 40 -7.79 8.45 4.14
CA PHE A 40 -8.96 7.86 3.49
C PHE A 40 -10.04 7.57 4.51
N VAL A 41 -11.26 8.05 4.25
CA VAL A 41 -12.40 7.90 5.17
C VAL A 41 -13.50 7.18 4.44
N LEU A 42 -13.82 5.97 4.89
CA LEU A 42 -14.98 5.22 4.40
C LEU A 42 -16.26 5.91 4.89
N VAL A 43 -17.08 6.38 3.96
CA VAL A 43 -18.35 7.10 4.24
C VAL A 43 -19.59 6.25 4.04
N SER A 44 -19.50 5.19 3.22
CA SER A 44 -20.59 4.25 2.97
C SER A 44 -20.10 2.82 2.79
N HIS A 45 -20.99 1.86 3.06
CA HIS A 45 -20.78 0.43 2.87
C HIS A 45 -21.93 -0.15 2.04
N GLY A 46 -21.66 -1.21 1.27
CA GLY A 46 -22.67 -1.81 0.39
C GLY A 46 -23.00 -0.97 -0.83
N CYS A 47 -23.87 -1.49 -1.70
CA CYS A 47 -24.30 -0.79 -2.92
C CYS A 47 -25.64 -1.33 -3.41
N ASP A 48 -26.56 -0.44 -3.80
CA ASP A 48 -27.88 -0.82 -4.34
C ASP A 48 -27.89 -0.92 -5.88
N SER A 49 -26.75 -0.73 -6.54
CA SER A 49 -26.64 -0.80 -7.99
C SER A 49 -26.84 -2.22 -8.51
N LEU A 50 -27.59 -2.38 -9.61
CA LEU A 50 -27.91 -3.69 -10.21
C LEU A 50 -26.96 -4.10 -11.34
N CYS A 51 -25.69 -3.70 -11.26
CA CYS A 51 -24.70 -3.95 -12.31
C CYS A 51 -24.52 -5.46 -12.55
N THR A 52 -24.54 -5.89 -13.81
CA THR A 52 -24.50 -7.33 -14.16
C THR A 52 -23.16 -8.00 -13.89
N TYR A 53 -22.10 -7.23 -13.63
CA TYR A 53 -20.72 -7.68 -13.42
C TYR A 53 -20.20 -7.46 -11.99
N CYS A 54 -20.95 -6.75 -11.15
CA CYS A 54 -20.47 -6.35 -9.83
C CYS A 54 -21.03 -7.29 -8.75
N ALA A 55 -20.15 -7.83 -7.89
CA ALA A 55 -20.55 -8.68 -6.77
C ALA A 55 -20.93 -7.90 -5.50
N VAL A 56 -20.61 -6.60 -5.42
CA VAL A 56 -20.74 -5.78 -4.20
C VAL A 56 -22.12 -5.87 -3.55
N PRO A 57 -23.26 -5.70 -4.24
CA PRO A 57 -24.58 -5.79 -3.59
C PRO A 57 -24.82 -7.13 -2.90
N LYS A 58 -24.30 -8.22 -3.49
CA LYS A 58 -24.41 -9.57 -2.91
C LYS A 58 -23.44 -9.79 -1.76
N THR A 59 -22.21 -9.28 -1.86
CA THR A 59 -21.16 -9.56 -0.87
C THR A 59 -21.13 -8.58 0.30
N GLN A 60 -21.58 -7.34 0.09
CA GLN A 60 -21.53 -6.25 1.07
C GLN A 60 -22.93 -5.76 1.50
N GLY A 61 -23.99 -6.28 0.89
CA GLY A 61 -25.37 -5.90 1.20
C GLY A 61 -25.78 -4.55 0.62
N THR A 62 -26.93 -4.07 1.08
CA THR A 62 -27.54 -2.80 0.65
C THR A 62 -26.70 -1.60 1.09
N ALA A 63 -26.83 -0.48 0.37
CA ALA A 63 -26.10 0.73 0.68
C ALA A 63 -26.48 1.27 2.06
N THR A 64 -25.47 1.59 2.86
CA THR A 64 -25.62 2.20 4.19
C THR A 64 -24.59 3.30 4.36
N SER A 65 -25.04 4.46 4.84
CA SER A 65 -24.19 5.65 5.00
C SER A 65 -23.82 5.84 6.47
N SER A 66 -22.54 6.10 6.74
CA SER A 66 -22.10 6.58 8.06
C SER A 66 -22.69 7.95 8.33
N SER A 67 -23.06 8.26 9.58
CA SER A 67 -23.60 9.58 9.91
C SER A 67 -22.57 10.69 9.64
N ILE A 68 -23.05 11.87 9.21
CA ILE A 68 -22.19 13.04 8.95
C ILE A 68 -21.36 13.39 10.19
N ALA A 69 -21.96 13.37 11.39
CA ALA A 69 -21.28 13.63 12.64
C ALA A 69 -20.09 12.67 12.90
N THR A 70 -20.27 11.37 12.61
CA THR A 70 -19.19 10.38 12.72
C THR A 70 -18.07 10.66 11.72
N ILE A 71 -18.41 11.05 10.48
CA ILE A 71 -17.42 11.38 9.45
C ILE A 71 -16.63 12.63 9.86
N ILE A 72 -17.30 13.67 10.33
CA ILE A 72 -16.68 14.89 10.85
C ILE A 72 -15.69 14.57 11.96
N ALA A 73 -16.10 13.80 12.97
CA ALA A 73 -15.22 13.44 14.10
C ALA A 73 -13.96 12.70 13.62
N LYS A 74 -14.10 11.75 12.68
CA LYS A 74 -12.95 11.05 12.07
C LYS A 74 -12.02 12.02 11.34
N VAL A 75 -12.57 12.91 10.52
CA VAL A 75 -11.79 13.88 9.74
C VAL A 75 -11.07 14.87 10.66
N GLN A 76 -11.72 15.35 11.72
CA GLN A 76 -11.09 16.22 12.73
C GLN A 76 -9.87 15.55 13.37
N ASN A 77 -9.99 14.28 13.78
CA ASN A 77 -8.87 13.54 14.35
C ASN A 77 -7.72 13.36 13.35
N LEU A 78 -8.04 13.12 12.07
CA LEU A 78 -7.03 12.99 11.02
C LEU A 78 -6.30 14.31 10.77
N VAL A 79 -7.03 15.43 10.70
CA VAL A 79 -6.44 16.77 10.53
C VAL A 79 -5.56 17.13 11.74
N GLN A 80 -6.02 16.84 12.96
CA GLN A 80 -5.21 17.02 14.18
C GLN A 80 -3.94 16.16 14.18
N SER A 81 -3.96 15.01 13.50
CA SER A 81 -2.81 14.12 13.34
C SER A 81 -1.87 14.56 12.21
N GLY A 82 -2.16 15.66 11.52
CA GLY A 82 -1.31 16.25 10.48
C GLY A 82 -1.71 15.91 9.04
N HIS A 83 -2.86 15.25 8.82
CA HIS A 83 -3.36 15.02 7.46
C HIS A 83 -3.97 16.28 6.87
N ALA A 84 -3.49 16.70 5.71
CA ALA A 84 -3.93 17.91 5.02
C ALA A 84 -4.95 17.65 3.91
N GLU A 85 -5.04 16.41 3.41
CA GLU A 85 -6.06 15.99 2.45
C GLU A 85 -6.82 14.75 2.95
N VAL A 86 -8.14 14.74 2.75
CA VAL A 86 -8.97 13.57 2.99
C VAL A 86 -9.67 13.14 1.71
N VAL A 87 -9.68 11.83 1.45
CA VAL A 87 -10.45 11.21 0.38
C VAL A 87 -11.64 10.47 0.98
N LEU A 88 -12.85 10.86 0.59
CA LEU A 88 -14.07 10.14 0.93
C LEU A 88 -14.18 8.89 0.06
N MET A 89 -14.27 7.73 0.68
CA MET A 89 -14.26 6.42 0.04
C MET A 89 -15.57 5.68 0.29
N GLY A 90 -15.95 4.82 -0.64
CA GLY A 90 -17.09 3.93 -0.54
C GLY A 90 -17.27 3.18 -1.86
N PRO A 91 -18.11 2.14 -1.90
CA PRO A 91 -18.39 1.43 -3.15
C PRO A 91 -18.99 2.34 -4.23
N ASN A 92 -19.79 3.33 -3.82
CA ASN A 92 -20.25 4.44 -4.66
C ASN A 92 -20.50 5.67 -3.79
N VAL A 93 -19.60 6.66 -3.85
CA VAL A 93 -19.68 7.86 -3.00
C VAL A 93 -20.83 8.78 -3.43
N ALA A 94 -21.21 8.75 -4.71
CA ALA A 94 -22.31 9.56 -5.24
C ALA A 94 -23.68 9.18 -4.66
N ALA A 95 -23.81 7.96 -4.12
CA ALA A 95 -25.04 7.48 -3.49
C ALA A 95 -25.16 7.83 -2.00
N TYR A 96 -24.17 8.51 -1.41
CA TYR A 96 -24.18 8.81 0.02
C TYR A 96 -25.45 9.57 0.44
N GLY A 97 -26.06 9.10 1.53
CA GLY A 97 -27.23 9.72 2.15
C GLY A 97 -28.59 9.25 1.60
N ALA A 98 -28.61 8.48 0.51
CA ALA A 98 -29.84 7.96 -0.08
C ALA A 98 -30.65 7.09 0.90
N ASP A 99 -29.97 6.38 1.82
CA ASP A 99 -30.57 5.51 2.84
C ASP A 99 -31.09 6.24 4.07
N ASN A 100 -30.64 7.47 4.32
CA ASN A 100 -30.91 8.18 5.59
C ASN A 100 -31.47 9.60 5.40
N GLY A 101 -31.82 9.99 4.17
CA GLY A 101 -32.45 11.28 3.86
C GLY A 101 -31.48 12.47 3.86
N THR A 102 -30.17 12.22 3.83
CA THR A 102 -29.14 13.25 3.62
C THR A 102 -28.63 13.21 2.17
N SER A 103 -27.56 13.94 1.85
CA SER A 103 -26.95 13.90 0.52
C SER A 103 -25.43 14.07 0.57
N LEU A 104 -24.75 13.69 -0.52
CA LEU A 104 -23.33 13.95 -0.70
C LEU A 104 -23.01 15.46 -0.61
N ALA A 105 -23.85 16.32 -1.20
CA ALA A 105 -23.67 17.78 -1.15
C ALA A 105 -23.76 18.32 0.29
N GLN A 106 -24.71 17.81 1.07
CA GLN A 106 -24.84 18.14 2.48
C GLN A 106 -23.63 17.66 3.30
N LEU A 107 -23.18 16.42 3.09
CA LEU A 107 -21.98 15.88 3.75
C LEU A 107 -20.76 16.76 3.48
N ILE A 108 -20.49 17.11 2.23
CA ILE A 108 -19.34 17.95 1.86
C ILE A 108 -19.42 19.30 2.55
N SER A 109 -20.59 19.95 2.50
CA SER A 109 -20.80 21.28 3.06
C SER A 109 -20.62 21.29 4.59
N GLU A 110 -21.29 20.39 5.30
CA GLU A 110 -21.19 20.29 6.77
C GLU A 110 -19.78 19.89 7.21
N LEU A 111 -19.13 18.97 6.49
CA LEU A 111 -17.78 18.54 6.79
C LEU A 111 -16.78 19.70 6.69
N LEU A 112 -16.83 20.43 5.58
CA LEU A 112 -15.88 21.50 5.31
C LEU A 112 -16.16 22.77 6.13
N GLN A 113 -17.40 22.94 6.61
CA GLN A 113 -17.73 23.94 7.62
C GLN A 113 -17.21 23.54 9.02
N ALA A 114 -17.34 22.28 9.41
CA ALA A 114 -16.95 21.79 10.73
C ALA A 114 -15.44 21.54 10.88
N VAL A 115 -14.70 21.42 9.77
CA VAL A 115 -13.24 21.20 9.76
C VAL A 115 -12.56 22.25 8.87
N PRO A 116 -12.47 23.51 9.34
CA PRO A 116 -11.89 24.60 8.54
C PRO A 116 -10.42 24.36 8.17
N ASP A 117 -9.68 23.62 9.00
CA ASP A 117 -8.25 23.34 8.81
C ASP A 117 -7.96 22.25 7.76
N LEU A 118 -8.99 21.55 7.25
CA LEU A 118 -8.80 20.59 6.16
C LEU A 118 -8.44 21.34 4.87
N LEU A 119 -7.25 21.09 4.32
CA LEU A 119 -6.78 21.85 3.16
C LEU A 119 -7.37 21.35 1.84
N ARG A 120 -7.61 20.03 1.71
CA ARG A 120 -8.22 19.43 0.52
C ARG A 120 -9.18 18.30 0.86
N LEU A 121 -10.30 18.27 0.15
CA LEU A 121 -11.24 17.16 0.15
C LEU A 121 -11.33 16.56 -1.25
N ARG A 122 -11.24 15.24 -1.33
CA ARG A 122 -11.41 14.49 -2.56
C ARG A 122 -12.52 13.46 -2.40
N LEU A 123 -13.13 13.13 -3.52
CA LEU A 123 -14.12 12.07 -3.62
C LEU A 123 -13.50 10.89 -4.33
N GLY A 124 -13.81 9.69 -3.84
CA GLY A 124 -13.55 8.43 -4.54
C GLY A 124 -14.37 8.31 -5.82
N THR A 125 -14.56 7.09 -6.28
CA THR A 125 -15.33 6.82 -7.50
C THR A 125 -16.78 7.28 -7.37
N LEU A 126 -17.28 7.99 -8.40
CA LEU A 126 -18.63 8.54 -8.47
C LEU A 126 -19.42 7.90 -9.61
N ASP A 127 -20.63 7.46 -9.31
CA ASP A 127 -21.61 7.12 -10.35
C ASP A 127 -22.17 8.40 -10.97
N PRO A 128 -21.94 8.66 -12.26
CA PRO A 128 -22.38 9.89 -12.92
C PRO A 128 -23.90 10.07 -12.90
N SER A 129 -24.71 9.01 -12.84
CA SER A 129 -26.18 9.16 -12.86
C SER A 129 -26.75 9.74 -11.57
N LEU A 130 -25.95 9.84 -10.51
CA LEU A 130 -26.38 10.28 -9.18
C LEU A 130 -25.89 11.69 -8.84
N LEU A 131 -25.08 12.32 -9.71
CA LEU A 131 -24.65 13.70 -9.51
C LEU A 131 -25.75 14.66 -9.98
N ASN A 132 -26.11 15.61 -9.12
CA ASN A 132 -27.21 16.55 -9.33
C ASN A 132 -26.74 18.00 -9.18
N GLN A 133 -27.68 18.96 -9.33
CA GLN A 133 -27.35 20.39 -9.26
C GLN A 133 -26.74 20.80 -7.91
N ASP A 134 -27.26 20.29 -6.79
CA ASP A 134 -26.73 20.60 -5.46
C ASP A 134 -25.25 20.21 -5.33
N PHE A 135 -24.85 19.08 -5.93
CA PHE A 135 -23.44 18.68 -6.00
C PHE A 135 -22.61 19.68 -6.81
N PHE A 136 -23.08 20.13 -7.97
CA PHE A 136 -22.36 21.10 -8.79
C PHE A 136 -22.27 22.48 -8.13
N ASP A 137 -23.28 22.89 -7.36
CA ASP A 137 -23.26 24.14 -6.61
C ASP A 137 -22.19 24.11 -5.51
N VAL A 138 -22.06 22.99 -4.80
CA VAL A 138 -20.96 22.77 -3.84
C VAL A 138 -19.61 22.73 -4.57
N LEU A 139 -19.51 22.05 -5.71
CA LEU A 139 -18.29 21.98 -6.53
C LEU A 139 -17.82 23.36 -7.02
N ALA A 140 -18.76 24.25 -7.33
CA ALA A 140 -18.49 25.62 -7.77
C ALA A 140 -18.07 26.53 -6.61
N SER A 141 -18.66 26.35 -5.43
CA SER A 141 -18.48 27.26 -4.29
C SER A 141 -17.32 26.89 -3.37
N GLU A 142 -16.92 25.61 -3.32
CA GLU A 142 -15.95 25.13 -2.34
C GLU A 142 -14.58 24.82 -2.96
N ALA A 143 -13.62 25.74 -2.75
CA ALA A 143 -12.28 25.65 -3.31
C ALA A 143 -11.49 24.42 -2.81
N ARG A 144 -11.75 23.94 -1.59
CA ARG A 144 -11.07 22.78 -0.99
C ARG A 144 -11.49 21.46 -1.61
N LEU A 145 -12.66 21.38 -2.23
CA LEU A 145 -13.04 20.22 -3.03
C LEU A 145 -12.16 20.18 -4.28
N VAL A 146 -11.44 19.09 -4.52
CA VAL A 146 -10.41 19.04 -5.58
C VAL A 146 -11.03 19.11 -6.98
N ALA A 147 -10.35 19.78 -7.93
CA ALA A 147 -10.79 19.96 -9.33
C ALA A 147 -10.56 18.69 -10.19
N HIS A 148 -10.94 17.54 -9.65
CA HIS A 148 -10.85 16.24 -10.30
C HIS A 148 -12.01 15.33 -9.90
N LEU A 149 -12.75 14.80 -10.88
CA LEU A 149 -13.78 13.77 -10.66
C LEU A 149 -13.37 12.44 -11.29
N HIS A 150 -13.47 11.36 -10.51
CA HIS A 150 -13.23 9.99 -11.00
C HIS A 150 -14.57 9.28 -11.22
N LEU A 151 -14.89 8.93 -12.45
CA LEU A 151 -16.22 8.46 -12.85
C LEU A 151 -16.26 6.96 -13.13
N SER A 152 -17.26 6.26 -12.58
CA SER A 152 -17.52 4.86 -12.92
C SER A 152 -18.32 4.77 -14.23
N LEU A 153 -17.64 4.87 -15.37
CA LEU A 153 -18.29 4.93 -16.70
C LEU A 153 -18.49 3.56 -17.34
N GLN A 154 -17.51 2.67 -17.19
CA GLN A 154 -17.38 1.33 -17.77
C GLN A 154 -17.32 1.25 -19.29
N SER A 155 -18.11 2.02 -20.03
CA SER A 155 -18.11 2.04 -21.50
C SER A 155 -18.55 3.40 -22.06
N GLY A 156 -18.19 3.68 -23.31
CA GLY A 156 -18.70 4.82 -24.08
C GLY A 156 -19.68 4.41 -25.18
N ASP A 157 -20.30 3.24 -25.04
CA ASP A 157 -21.34 2.72 -25.92
C ASP A 157 -22.61 2.36 -25.12
N ASP A 158 -23.77 2.91 -25.52
CA ASP A 158 -25.02 2.76 -24.77
C ASP A 158 -25.56 1.31 -24.78
N VAL A 159 -25.25 0.50 -25.79
CA VAL A 159 -25.66 -0.92 -25.82
C VAL A 159 -24.88 -1.70 -24.77
N VAL A 160 -23.56 -1.51 -24.71
CA VAL A 160 -22.70 -2.14 -23.70
C VAL A 160 -23.07 -1.68 -22.29
N LEU A 161 -23.33 -0.38 -22.10
CA LEU A 161 -23.82 0.17 -20.82
C LEU A 161 -25.16 -0.48 -20.39
N GLY A 162 -26.06 -0.70 -21.35
CA GLY A 162 -27.33 -1.41 -21.12
C GLY A 162 -27.11 -2.86 -20.68
N LEU A 163 -26.21 -3.60 -21.34
CA LEU A 163 -25.85 -4.97 -20.94
C LEU A 163 -25.22 -5.02 -19.54
N MET A 164 -24.45 -4.00 -19.19
CA MET A 164 -23.87 -3.81 -17.86
C MET A 164 -24.91 -3.39 -16.79
N LYS A 165 -26.13 -3.02 -17.20
CA LYS A 165 -27.16 -2.37 -16.36
C LYS A 165 -26.67 -1.09 -15.68
N ARG A 166 -25.95 -0.25 -16.43
CA ARG A 166 -25.62 1.11 -15.98
C ARG A 166 -26.81 2.04 -16.21
N ALA A 167 -27.05 2.94 -15.25
CA ALA A 167 -28.18 3.86 -15.30
C ALA A 167 -27.93 5.08 -16.18
N HIS A 168 -26.65 5.41 -16.44
CA HIS A 168 -26.25 6.53 -17.29
C HIS A 168 -26.12 6.14 -18.76
N THR A 169 -26.29 7.14 -19.63
CA THR A 169 -26.05 7.09 -21.08
C THR A 169 -24.89 7.99 -21.47
N VAL A 170 -24.28 7.74 -22.62
CA VAL A 170 -23.22 8.59 -23.21
C VAL A 170 -23.66 10.05 -23.32
N ALA A 171 -24.94 10.30 -23.62
CA ALA A 171 -25.51 11.65 -23.70
C ALA A 171 -25.49 12.35 -22.33
N GLN A 172 -25.94 11.67 -21.27
CA GLN A 172 -25.91 12.21 -19.91
C GLN A 172 -24.49 12.51 -19.43
N ILE A 173 -23.51 11.67 -19.79
CA ILE A 173 -22.09 11.95 -19.47
C ILE A 173 -21.62 13.23 -20.17
N ASN A 174 -22.01 13.48 -21.42
CA ASN A 174 -21.64 14.75 -22.09
C ASN A 174 -22.19 15.97 -21.33
N THR A 175 -23.44 15.90 -20.87
CA THR A 175 -24.07 16.98 -20.10
C THR A 175 -23.34 17.19 -18.77
N LEU A 176 -23.13 16.12 -18.01
CA LEU A 176 -22.42 16.15 -16.72
C LEU A 176 -21.01 16.74 -16.84
N MET A 177 -20.26 16.34 -17.87
CA MET A 177 -18.91 16.84 -18.10
C MET A 177 -18.92 18.34 -18.45
N ALA A 178 -19.95 18.81 -19.15
CA ALA A 178 -20.11 20.24 -19.44
C ALA A 178 -20.50 21.02 -18.17
N GLU A 179 -21.42 20.50 -17.36
CA GLU A 179 -21.82 21.09 -16.08
C GLU A 179 -20.64 21.19 -15.11
N ALA A 180 -19.87 20.10 -14.94
CA ALA A 180 -18.69 20.10 -14.08
C ALA A 180 -17.61 21.12 -14.53
N ARG A 181 -17.40 21.27 -15.85
CA ARG A 181 -16.47 22.28 -16.41
C ARG A 181 -16.97 23.71 -16.25
N ASN A 182 -18.29 23.92 -16.33
CA ASN A 182 -18.91 25.22 -16.10
C ASN A 182 -18.86 25.60 -14.61
N ALA A 183 -19.13 24.65 -13.72
CA ALA A 183 -19.05 24.83 -12.27
C ALA A 183 -17.61 25.17 -11.84
N ARG A 184 -16.61 24.52 -12.44
CA ARG A 184 -15.20 24.77 -12.12
C ARG A 184 -14.29 24.68 -13.34
N PRO A 185 -13.84 25.83 -13.87
CA PRO A 185 -12.87 25.88 -14.95
C PRO A 185 -11.59 25.12 -14.60
N GLY A 186 -11.05 24.36 -15.56
CA GLY A 186 -9.86 23.53 -15.33
C GLY A 186 -10.12 22.17 -14.68
N MET A 187 -11.40 21.78 -14.51
CA MET A 187 -11.78 20.46 -14.05
C MET A 187 -11.13 19.35 -14.90
N THR A 188 -10.54 18.39 -14.20
CA THR A 188 -9.98 17.18 -14.79
C THR A 188 -10.82 15.97 -14.45
N PHE A 189 -10.66 14.91 -15.23
CA PHE A 189 -11.51 13.75 -15.09
C PHE A 189 -10.71 12.46 -15.25
N GLY A 190 -11.03 11.50 -14.41
CA GLY A 190 -10.63 10.10 -14.54
C GLY A 190 -11.85 9.21 -14.78
N ALA A 191 -11.61 8.01 -15.31
CA ALA A 191 -12.68 7.05 -15.53
C ALA A 191 -12.25 5.60 -15.27
N ASP A 192 -13.19 4.79 -14.77
CA ASP A 192 -13.10 3.33 -14.80
C ASP A 192 -13.77 2.82 -16.08
N ILE A 193 -13.07 2.01 -16.88
CA ILE A 193 -13.54 1.44 -18.15
C ILE A 193 -13.33 -0.07 -18.13
N ILE A 194 -14.30 -0.85 -18.57
CA ILE A 194 -14.19 -2.30 -18.71
C ILE A 194 -14.05 -2.62 -20.20
N ALA A 195 -12.94 -3.22 -20.59
CA ALA A 195 -12.70 -3.73 -21.93
C ALA A 195 -13.03 -5.22 -22.00
N GLY A 196 -13.71 -5.63 -23.07
CA GLY A 196 -14.03 -7.03 -23.34
C GLY A 196 -15.27 -7.54 -22.63
N PHE A 197 -16.24 -6.67 -22.32
CA PHE A 197 -17.50 -7.13 -21.76
C PHE A 197 -18.21 -8.09 -22.72
N PRO A 198 -18.89 -9.15 -22.25
CA PRO A 198 -19.48 -10.13 -23.16
C PRO A 198 -20.53 -9.47 -24.08
N GLY A 199 -20.41 -9.72 -25.39
CA GLY A 199 -21.19 -9.06 -26.44
C GLY A 199 -20.58 -7.76 -26.99
N GLU A 200 -19.44 -7.27 -26.47
CA GLU A 200 -18.78 -6.05 -26.95
C GLU A 200 -18.07 -6.26 -28.31
N THR A 201 -18.66 -5.70 -29.37
CA THR A 201 -18.09 -5.68 -30.73
C THR A 201 -16.94 -4.67 -30.88
N ASP A 202 -16.18 -4.75 -31.98
CA ASP A 202 -15.11 -3.79 -32.27
C ASP A 202 -15.66 -2.39 -32.55
N GLU A 203 -16.84 -2.27 -33.16
CA GLU A 203 -17.53 -1.01 -33.39
C GLU A 203 -17.96 -0.34 -32.08
N MET A 204 -18.51 -1.12 -31.14
CA MET A 204 -18.87 -0.63 -29.80
C MET A 204 -17.63 -0.16 -29.02
N PHE A 205 -16.55 -0.93 -29.07
CA PHE A 205 -15.30 -0.51 -28.45
C PHE A 205 -14.72 0.75 -29.11
N ALA A 206 -14.80 0.87 -30.44
CA ALA A 206 -14.40 2.08 -31.15
C ALA A 206 -15.24 3.31 -30.74
N ALA A 207 -16.52 3.13 -30.42
CA ALA A 207 -17.36 4.18 -29.83
C ALA A 207 -16.85 4.60 -28.45
N THR A 208 -16.47 3.64 -27.59
CA THR A 208 -15.79 3.91 -26.31
C THR A 208 -14.52 4.73 -26.49
N VAL A 209 -13.64 4.32 -27.40
CA VAL A 209 -12.40 5.05 -27.72
C VAL A 209 -12.70 6.49 -28.17
N LYS A 210 -13.70 6.68 -29.03
CA LYS A 210 -14.10 8.02 -29.50
C LYS A 210 -14.65 8.88 -28.37
N ALA A 211 -15.48 8.32 -27.50
CA ALA A 211 -16.08 9.02 -26.38
C ALA A 211 -15.02 9.46 -25.37
N VAL A 212 -14.13 8.55 -24.97
CA VAL A 212 -13.00 8.83 -24.07
C VAL A 212 -12.09 9.93 -24.59
N LYS A 213 -11.71 9.88 -25.88
CA LYS A 213 -10.90 10.94 -26.52
C LYS A 213 -11.59 12.30 -26.49
N ARG A 214 -12.90 12.34 -26.71
CA ARG A 214 -13.72 13.56 -26.66
C ARG A 214 -13.81 14.12 -25.24
N TRP A 215 -14.00 13.24 -24.25
CA TRP A 215 -14.10 13.64 -22.85
C TRP A 215 -12.76 14.09 -22.27
N GLY A 216 -11.64 13.58 -22.80
CA GLY A 216 -10.30 14.01 -22.39
C GLY A 216 -9.94 13.52 -20.99
N PHE A 217 -10.29 12.27 -20.66
CA PHE A 217 -9.89 11.68 -19.39
C PHE A 217 -8.37 11.58 -19.29
N ILE A 218 -7.81 12.23 -18.28
CA ILE A 218 -6.36 12.25 -18.04
C ILE A 218 -5.89 10.97 -17.32
N THR A 219 -6.83 10.22 -16.73
CA THR A 219 -6.58 8.95 -16.07
C THR A 219 -7.67 7.97 -16.50
N ILE A 220 -7.29 6.79 -17.00
CA ILE A 220 -8.24 5.72 -17.31
C ILE A 220 -7.78 4.46 -16.60
N LYS A 221 -8.64 3.92 -15.74
CA LYS A 221 -8.47 2.58 -15.19
C LYS A 221 -9.18 1.61 -16.12
N ALA A 222 -8.40 0.96 -16.99
CA ALA A 222 -8.92 -0.04 -17.90
C ALA A 222 -8.87 -1.42 -17.25
N PHE A 223 -10.02 -2.06 -17.08
CA PHE A 223 -10.16 -3.38 -16.50
C PHE A 223 -10.49 -4.39 -17.59
N THR A 224 -9.88 -5.58 -17.52
CA THR A 224 -10.38 -6.73 -18.27
C THR A 224 -11.69 -7.18 -17.63
N PHE A 225 -12.74 -7.39 -18.42
CA PHE A 225 -13.90 -8.09 -17.91
C PHE A 225 -13.48 -9.48 -17.38
N ARG A 226 -13.97 -9.81 -16.19
CA ARG A 226 -13.83 -11.16 -15.62
C ARG A 226 -15.20 -11.61 -15.15
N ALA A 227 -15.61 -12.79 -15.60
CA ALA A 227 -16.79 -13.46 -15.09
C ALA A 227 -16.56 -13.77 -13.60
N LEU A 228 -17.30 -13.08 -12.73
CA LEU A 228 -17.29 -13.35 -11.30
C LEU A 228 -18.40 -14.36 -10.97
N PRO A 229 -18.13 -15.39 -10.15
CA PRO A 229 -19.17 -16.27 -9.66
C PRO A 229 -20.36 -15.48 -9.10
N ASP A 230 -21.57 -15.96 -9.37
CA ASP A 230 -22.81 -15.34 -8.91
C ASP A 230 -23.12 -13.95 -9.48
N THR A 231 -22.53 -13.55 -10.60
CA THR A 231 -22.93 -12.33 -11.34
C THR A 231 -23.70 -12.69 -12.61
N ALA A 232 -24.66 -11.85 -13.04
CA ALA A 232 -25.49 -12.14 -14.21
C ALA A 232 -24.66 -12.28 -15.50
N SER A 233 -23.59 -11.49 -15.62
CA SER A 233 -22.68 -11.53 -16.78
C SER A 233 -21.79 -12.78 -16.82
N ALA A 234 -21.70 -13.57 -15.75
CA ALA A 234 -20.95 -14.83 -15.75
C ALA A 234 -21.59 -15.90 -16.64
N GLU A 235 -22.89 -15.79 -16.91
CA GLU A 235 -23.65 -16.71 -17.76
C GLU A 235 -23.70 -16.25 -19.23
N PHE A 236 -23.10 -15.10 -19.57
CA PHE A 236 -23.14 -14.57 -20.94
C PHE A 236 -22.21 -15.38 -21.85
N ALA A 237 -22.72 -15.87 -22.98
CA ALA A 237 -21.98 -16.77 -23.87
C ALA A 237 -20.94 -16.05 -24.76
N ASP A 238 -21.18 -14.80 -25.13
CA ASP A 238 -20.42 -14.06 -26.13
C ASP A 238 -19.15 -13.40 -25.55
N GLN A 239 -18.25 -14.20 -24.98
CA GLN A 239 -17.01 -13.71 -24.39
C GLN A 239 -16.06 -13.16 -25.47
N VAL A 240 -15.44 -12.01 -25.20
CA VAL A 240 -14.45 -11.40 -26.09
C VAL A 240 -13.10 -12.11 -25.90
N LEU A 241 -12.41 -12.43 -27.00
CA LEU A 241 -11.11 -13.10 -26.96
C LEU A 241 -10.06 -12.30 -26.18
N ASP A 242 -9.29 -12.96 -25.32
CA ASP A 242 -8.25 -12.34 -24.48
C ASP A 242 -7.25 -11.47 -25.28
N ALA A 243 -6.86 -11.92 -26.48
CA ALA A 243 -5.94 -11.18 -27.34
C ALA A 243 -6.54 -9.84 -27.80
N VAL A 244 -7.84 -9.80 -28.06
CA VAL A 244 -8.57 -8.57 -28.41
C VAL A 244 -8.63 -7.66 -27.19
N VAL A 245 -9.01 -8.19 -26.03
CA VAL A 245 -9.08 -7.42 -24.77
C VAL A 245 -7.73 -6.79 -24.44
N LYS A 246 -6.63 -7.54 -24.52
CA LYS A 246 -5.28 -7.02 -24.29
C LYS A 246 -4.95 -5.84 -25.21
N ASN A 247 -5.27 -5.94 -26.50
CA ASN A 247 -5.08 -4.83 -27.43
C ASN A 247 -5.96 -3.62 -27.08
N ARG A 248 -7.20 -3.84 -26.65
CA ARG A 248 -8.13 -2.78 -26.21
C ARG A 248 -7.62 -2.03 -24.98
N LEU A 249 -7.06 -2.73 -23.99
CA LEU A 249 -6.44 -2.12 -22.80
C LEU A 249 -5.27 -1.20 -23.19
N ILE A 250 -4.35 -1.69 -24.01
CA ILE A 250 -3.20 -0.90 -24.50
C ILE A 250 -3.67 0.36 -25.23
N GLN A 251 -4.75 0.26 -26.02
CA GLN A 251 -5.32 1.43 -26.70
C GLN A 251 -5.87 2.47 -25.71
N LEU A 252 -6.60 2.05 -24.67
CA LEU A 252 -7.13 2.95 -23.65
C LEU A 252 -6.00 3.62 -22.83
N GLU A 253 -4.98 2.85 -22.45
CA GLU A 253 -3.80 3.36 -21.73
C GLU A 253 -3.06 4.42 -22.53
N ASN A 254 -2.82 4.18 -23.83
CA ASN A 254 -2.18 5.15 -24.72
C ASN A 254 -3.01 6.44 -24.86
N ILE A 255 -4.35 6.34 -24.87
CA ILE A 255 -5.23 7.51 -24.92
C ILE A 255 -5.12 8.33 -23.64
N ALA A 256 -5.15 7.67 -22.47
CA ALA A 256 -5.00 8.31 -21.17
C ALA A 256 -3.65 9.02 -21.06
N SER A 257 -2.56 8.33 -21.39
CA SER A 257 -1.20 8.90 -21.37
C SER A 257 -1.09 10.13 -22.27
N SER A 258 -1.61 10.07 -23.51
CA SER A 258 -1.61 11.22 -24.41
C SER A 258 -2.45 12.40 -23.87
N ALA A 259 -3.59 12.13 -23.23
CA ALA A 259 -4.42 13.17 -22.62
C ALA A 259 -3.75 13.78 -21.38
N GLN A 260 -3.09 12.96 -20.57
CA GLN A 260 -2.30 13.39 -19.42
C GLN A 260 -1.15 14.30 -19.84
N ASP A 261 -0.36 13.91 -20.84
CA ASP A 261 0.75 14.73 -21.36
C ASP A 261 0.26 16.10 -21.83
N LYS A 262 -0.87 16.14 -22.56
CA LYS A 262 -1.48 17.41 -22.98
C LYS A 262 -1.88 18.27 -21.78
N HIS A 263 -2.49 17.66 -20.77
CA HIS A 263 -2.87 18.36 -19.54
C HIS A 263 -1.65 18.93 -18.81
N LEU A 264 -0.60 18.12 -18.58
CA LEU A 264 0.63 18.57 -17.94
C LEU A 264 1.31 19.72 -18.71
N ASN A 265 1.33 19.64 -20.04
CA ASN A 265 1.84 20.74 -20.88
C ASN A 265 1.05 22.04 -20.66
N VAL A 266 -0.28 21.98 -20.54
CA VAL A 266 -1.14 23.15 -20.27
C VAL A 266 -0.88 23.78 -18.90
N LEU A 267 -0.38 23.00 -17.93
CA LEU A 267 -0.02 23.50 -16.60
C LEU A 267 1.35 24.20 -16.58
N THR A 268 2.23 23.92 -17.55
CA THR A 268 3.58 24.50 -17.62
C THR A 268 3.50 26.01 -17.90
N GLY A 269 4.34 26.80 -17.23
CA GLY A 269 4.38 28.26 -17.35
C GLY A 269 3.34 29.00 -16.50
N LYS A 270 2.61 28.29 -15.63
CA LYS A 270 1.59 28.85 -14.73
C LYS A 270 1.94 28.58 -13.27
N VAL A 271 1.27 29.29 -12.38
CA VAL A 271 1.35 29.08 -10.93
C VAL A 271 0.22 28.18 -10.51
N HIS A 272 0.53 27.15 -9.73
CA HIS A 272 -0.46 26.20 -9.21
C HIS A 272 -0.31 26.01 -7.71
N ALA A 273 -1.44 25.82 -7.03
CA ALA A 273 -1.45 25.37 -5.65
C ALA A 273 -1.05 23.89 -5.59
N VAL A 274 0.07 23.58 -4.94
CA VAL A 274 0.64 22.24 -4.81
C VAL A 274 0.61 21.83 -3.36
N LEU A 275 -0.13 20.77 -3.04
CA LEU A 275 -0.08 20.17 -1.71
C LEU A 275 1.17 19.30 -1.63
N MET A 276 2.05 19.62 -0.69
CA MET A 276 3.33 18.96 -0.49
C MET A 276 3.12 17.61 0.22
N GLU A 277 3.51 16.54 -0.47
CA GLU A 277 3.42 15.16 -0.02
C GLU A 277 4.74 14.70 0.61
N THR A 278 5.85 15.17 0.03
CA THR A 278 7.19 15.15 0.64
C THR A 278 7.75 16.57 0.62
N ASP A 279 8.98 16.76 1.11
CA ASP A 279 9.57 18.08 1.13
C ASP A 279 9.87 18.66 -0.25
N SER A 280 10.01 17.81 -1.27
CA SER A 280 10.41 18.19 -2.63
C SER A 280 9.43 17.70 -3.70
N PHE A 281 8.32 17.09 -3.30
CA PHE A 281 7.30 16.59 -4.21
C PHE A 281 5.90 16.83 -3.65
N GLY A 282 4.99 17.22 -4.52
CA GLY A 282 3.59 17.39 -4.20
C GLY A 282 2.71 17.29 -5.43
N ARG A 283 1.41 17.54 -5.24
CA ARG A 283 0.43 17.48 -6.33
C ARG A 283 -0.43 18.72 -6.44
N THR A 284 -0.74 19.11 -7.67
CA THR A 284 -1.70 20.18 -7.92
C THR A 284 -3.12 19.77 -7.53
N GLU A 285 -4.05 20.73 -7.56
CA GLU A 285 -5.50 20.49 -7.45
C GLU A 285 -6.11 19.67 -8.60
N SER A 286 -5.36 19.42 -9.67
CA SER A 286 -5.73 18.50 -10.75
C SER A 286 -4.91 17.20 -10.70
N PHE A 287 -4.29 16.93 -9.55
CA PHE A 287 -3.45 15.75 -9.29
C PHE A 287 -2.21 15.61 -10.16
N ALA A 288 -1.79 16.70 -10.83
CA ALA A 288 -0.55 16.70 -11.58
C ALA A 288 0.66 16.62 -10.62
N PRO A 289 1.61 15.70 -10.83
CA PRO A 289 2.81 15.59 -10.03
C PRO A 289 3.72 16.79 -10.24
N VAL A 290 4.19 17.40 -9.15
CA VAL A 290 5.09 18.56 -9.17
C VAL A 290 6.28 18.29 -8.27
N ARG A 291 7.48 18.45 -8.82
CA ARG A 291 8.75 18.36 -8.10
C ARG A 291 9.37 19.74 -7.93
N LEU A 292 9.84 20.02 -6.72
CA LEU A 292 10.49 21.26 -6.34
C LEU A 292 12.00 21.08 -6.21
N ALA A 293 12.75 22.11 -6.59
CA ALA A 293 14.19 22.14 -6.39
C ALA A 293 14.58 22.50 -4.94
N LYS A 294 13.72 23.22 -4.22
CA LYS A 294 13.93 23.61 -2.83
C LYS A 294 12.89 22.93 -1.93
N PRO A 295 13.29 22.42 -0.75
CA PRO A 295 12.37 21.83 0.20
C PRO A 295 11.28 22.81 0.68
N VAL A 296 10.06 22.30 0.83
CA VAL A 296 8.89 22.97 1.42
C VAL A 296 8.26 22.01 2.43
N GLY A 297 7.66 22.54 3.50
CA GLY A 297 7.04 21.71 4.54
C GLY A 297 6.00 20.72 4.01
N VAL A 298 6.13 19.44 4.40
CA VAL A 298 5.13 18.39 4.14
C VAL A 298 3.79 18.79 4.76
N GLY A 299 2.69 18.54 4.03
CA GLY A 299 1.34 18.89 4.48
C GLY A 299 0.92 20.33 4.20
N GLN A 300 1.79 21.14 3.58
CA GLN A 300 1.48 22.53 3.22
C GLN A 300 1.04 22.66 1.75
N ILE A 301 0.20 23.66 1.47
CA ILE A 301 -0.06 24.08 0.08
C ILE A 301 0.93 25.19 -0.30
N ALA A 302 1.77 24.90 -1.28
CA ALA A 302 2.71 25.84 -1.86
C ALA A 302 2.20 26.36 -3.20
N ASN A 303 2.33 27.67 -3.45
CA ASN A 303 2.11 28.26 -4.76
C ASN A 303 3.37 28.06 -5.59
N VAL A 304 3.32 27.17 -6.57
CA VAL A 304 4.49 26.75 -7.34
C VAL A 304 4.41 27.34 -8.73
N ALA A 305 5.42 28.13 -9.09
CA ALA A 305 5.64 28.52 -10.49
C ALA A 305 6.23 27.30 -11.23
N VAL A 306 5.41 26.68 -12.07
CA VAL A 306 5.81 25.52 -12.87
C VAL A 306 6.58 26.00 -14.10
N THR A 307 7.84 25.61 -14.22
CA THR A 307 8.76 26.10 -15.25
C THR A 307 9.05 25.08 -16.34
N ALA A 308 8.87 23.78 -16.08
CA ALA A 308 9.14 22.73 -17.05
C ALA A 308 8.29 21.47 -16.79
N LEU A 309 8.15 20.65 -17.82
CA LEU A 309 7.68 19.26 -17.76
C LEU A 309 8.85 18.36 -18.16
N LYS A 310 9.19 17.38 -17.33
CA LYS A 310 10.26 16.42 -17.61
C LYS A 310 9.87 15.04 -17.09
N ASP A 311 9.98 14.02 -17.94
CA ASP A 311 9.70 12.61 -17.61
C ASP A 311 8.31 12.39 -16.98
N GLY A 312 7.29 13.10 -17.47
CA GLY A 312 5.91 13.03 -16.95
C GLY A 312 5.67 13.77 -15.64
N GLU A 313 6.65 14.50 -15.11
CA GLU A 313 6.54 15.30 -13.89
C GLU A 313 6.76 16.79 -14.15
N LEU A 314 5.89 17.63 -13.57
CA LEU A 314 6.09 19.08 -13.58
C LEU A 314 7.23 19.45 -12.65
N ARG A 315 8.01 20.46 -13.02
CA ARG A 315 9.09 21.02 -12.20
C ARG A 315 8.85 22.50 -11.98
N GLY A 316 9.14 22.96 -10.78
CA GLY A 316 8.93 24.36 -10.43
C GLY A 316 9.63 24.80 -9.16
N SER A 317 9.33 26.04 -8.80
CA SER A 317 9.82 26.66 -7.56
C SER A 317 8.64 27.23 -6.79
N ALA A 318 8.60 26.98 -5.48
CA ALA A 318 7.62 27.58 -4.60
C ALA A 318 7.85 29.10 -4.51
N MET A 319 6.77 29.87 -4.50
CA MET A 319 6.76 31.33 -4.43
C MET A 319 6.31 31.79 -3.04
N GLY A 320 7.21 32.42 -2.29
CA GLY A 320 6.96 32.93 -0.94
C GLY A 320 7.80 32.23 0.13
N ASP A 321 7.68 32.69 1.36
CA ASP A 321 8.38 32.14 2.50
C ASP A 321 7.60 30.94 3.05
N TYR A 322 8.09 29.74 2.76
CA TYR A 322 7.56 28.49 3.30
C TYR A 322 8.49 27.96 4.39
N THR A 323 7.95 27.25 5.37
CA THR A 323 8.79 26.55 6.35
C THR A 323 9.61 25.51 5.61
N THR A 324 10.92 25.71 5.53
CA THR A 324 11.86 24.71 5.03
C THR A 324 11.96 23.61 6.07
N THR A 325 11.70 22.36 5.70
CA THR A 325 12.10 21.22 6.52
C THR A 325 13.63 21.21 6.58
N SER A 326 14.20 21.68 7.68
CA SER A 326 15.59 21.39 8.01
C SER A 326 15.71 19.88 8.07
N GLY A 327 16.55 19.31 7.20
CA GLY A 327 16.81 17.87 7.20
C GLY A 327 17.35 17.43 8.55
N ASP A 328 16.49 16.82 9.36
CA ASP A 328 16.87 16.06 10.55
C ASP A 328 16.51 14.60 10.31
N SER A 329 17.48 13.85 9.81
CA SER A 329 17.40 12.42 9.48
C SER A 329 17.22 11.51 10.70
N ALA A 330 17.34 12.02 11.93
CA ALA A 330 17.06 11.25 13.15
C ALA A 330 15.60 11.43 13.63
N GLY A 331 15.04 12.64 13.53
CA GLY A 331 13.67 12.92 13.97
C GLY A 331 12.61 12.37 13.01
N GLY A 332 12.87 12.44 11.70
CA GLY A 332 11.96 11.94 10.67
C GLY A 332 11.77 10.42 10.71
N TRP A 333 12.85 9.66 10.82
CA TRP A 333 12.80 8.18 10.91
C TRP A 333 12.10 7.72 12.19
N LEU A 334 12.44 8.30 13.34
CA LEU A 334 11.79 7.96 14.61
C LEU A 334 10.27 8.22 14.55
N LYS A 335 9.85 9.32 13.91
CA LYS A 335 8.44 9.61 13.65
C LYS A 335 7.79 8.56 12.75
N LYS A 336 8.44 8.17 11.65
CA LYS A 336 7.92 7.13 10.73
C LYS A 336 7.80 5.78 11.42
N MET A 337 8.80 5.38 12.21
CA MET A 337 8.74 4.14 12.98
C MET A 337 7.64 4.17 14.05
N ARG A 338 7.45 5.30 14.74
CA ARG A 338 6.33 5.50 15.67
C ARG A 338 4.99 5.35 14.98
N THR A 339 4.80 5.99 13.83
CA THR A 339 3.60 5.86 13.01
C THR A 339 3.41 4.41 12.55
N GLY A 340 4.46 3.78 12.04
CA GLY A 340 4.42 2.42 11.53
C GLY A 340 4.07 1.39 12.60
N LEU A 341 4.62 1.53 13.81
CA LEU A 341 4.28 0.67 14.94
C LEU A 341 2.96 1.06 15.63
N GLY A 342 2.29 2.13 15.20
CA GLY A 342 1.15 2.73 15.90
C GLY A 342 0.05 1.73 16.27
N LYS A 343 -0.41 0.91 15.32
CA LYS A 343 -1.44 -0.12 15.57
C LYS A 343 -0.99 -1.20 16.57
N SER A 344 0.27 -1.61 16.48
CA SER A 344 0.84 -2.63 17.38
C SER A 344 1.01 -2.07 18.79
N SER A 345 1.50 -0.83 18.87
CA SER A 345 1.65 -0.08 20.12
C SER A 345 0.30 0.18 20.79
N GLU A 346 -0.72 0.55 20.02
CA GLU A 346 -2.08 0.79 20.54
C GLU A 346 -2.64 -0.48 21.15
N LYS A 347 -2.59 -1.61 20.43
CA LYS A 347 -3.06 -2.91 20.93
C LYS A 347 -2.34 -3.33 22.22
N MET A 348 -1.03 -3.13 22.28
CA MET A 348 -0.22 -3.43 23.47
C MET A 348 -0.58 -2.52 24.65
N THR A 349 -0.69 -1.21 24.39
CA THR A 349 -0.95 -0.20 25.42
C THR A 349 -2.37 -0.32 25.96
N SER A 350 -3.36 -0.58 25.09
CA SER A 350 -4.74 -0.81 25.50
C SER A 350 -4.87 -2.10 26.31
N GLY A 351 -4.23 -3.19 25.88
CA GLY A 351 -4.26 -4.46 26.61
C GLY A 351 -3.65 -4.34 28.00
N ILE A 352 -2.45 -3.77 28.11
CA ILE A 352 -1.81 -3.53 29.42
C ILE A 352 -2.63 -2.54 30.26
N GLY A 353 -3.20 -1.50 29.64
CA GLY A 353 -4.05 -0.53 30.33
C GLY A 353 -5.34 -1.12 30.90
N GLN A 354 -5.92 -2.15 30.27
CA GLN A 354 -7.08 -2.88 30.79
C GLN A 354 -6.74 -3.71 32.03
N VAL A 355 -5.56 -4.34 32.06
CA VAL A 355 -5.08 -5.08 33.23
C VAL A 355 -4.74 -4.14 34.40
N PHE A 356 -4.23 -2.94 34.09
CA PHE A 356 -3.77 -1.93 35.06
C PHE A 356 -4.51 -0.58 34.91
N THR A 357 -5.84 -0.59 35.10
CA THR A 357 -6.67 0.63 35.13
C THR A 357 -6.35 1.53 36.34
N VAL A 358 -5.90 0.91 37.43
CA VAL A 358 -5.34 1.52 38.63
C VAL A 358 -4.06 0.78 39.00
N ARG A 359 -3.29 1.26 40.00
CA ARG A 359 -2.21 0.45 40.57
C ARG A 359 -2.79 -0.86 41.10
N ARG A 360 -2.22 -1.97 40.63
CA ARG A 360 -2.60 -3.33 41.00
C ARG A 360 -1.37 -4.07 41.48
N ARG A 361 -1.56 -4.96 42.46
CA ARG A 361 -0.52 -5.89 42.90
C ARG A 361 -0.20 -6.85 41.76
N LEU A 362 1.09 -7.05 41.47
CA LEU A 362 1.52 -8.01 40.46
C LEU A 362 1.51 -9.44 41.04
N ASP A 363 0.33 -10.04 41.10
CA ASP A 363 0.07 -11.42 41.51
C ASP A 363 0.04 -12.38 40.31
N HIS A 364 -0.26 -13.67 40.55
CA HIS A 364 -0.27 -14.69 39.50
C HIS A 364 -1.33 -14.40 38.44
N ASP A 365 -2.52 -13.95 38.85
CA ASP A 365 -3.62 -13.62 37.93
C ASP A 365 -3.24 -12.44 37.02
N ALA A 366 -2.62 -11.39 37.57
CA ALA A 366 -2.13 -10.26 36.77
C ALA A 366 -1.04 -10.67 35.77
N LEU A 367 -0.17 -11.62 36.13
CA LEU A 367 0.86 -12.14 35.23
C LEU A 367 0.27 -12.98 34.10
N GLU A 368 -0.76 -13.79 34.38
CA GLU A 368 -1.48 -14.59 33.38
C GLU A 368 -2.22 -13.69 32.38
N GLU A 369 -2.94 -12.67 32.87
CA GLU A 369 -3.60 -11.66 32.02
C GLU A 369 -2.58 -10.92 31.12
N LEU A 370 -1.42 -10.54 31.67
CA LEU A 370 -0.35 -9.91 30.90
C LEU A 370 0.23 -10.87 29.85
N GLU A 371 0.38 -12.15 30.17
CA GLU A 371 0.86 -13.16 29.23
C GLU A 371 -0.07 -13.25 28.01
N GLU A 372 -1.38 -13.30 28.24
CA GLU A 372 -2.39 -13.31 27.18
C GLU A 372 -2.29 -12.06 26.28
N VAL A 373 -2.13 -10.88 26.88
CA VAL A 373 -1.93 -9.63 26.12
C VAL A 373 -0.69 -9.71 25.21
N LEU A 374 0.43 -10.22 25.71
CA LEU A 374 1.67 -10.35 24.92
C LEU A 374 1.53 -11.38 23.79
N ILE A 375 0.87 -12.51 24.05
CA ILE A 375 0.62 -13.55 23.04
C ILE A 375 -0.28 -13.00 21.93
N THR A 376 -1.39 -12.37 22.30
CA THR A 376 -2.33 -11.82 21.33
C THR A 376 -1.71 -10.68 20.50
N ALA A 377 -0.68 -9.99 21.02
CA ALA A 377 0.12 -9.01 20.29
C ALA A 377 1.23 -9.61 19.39
N ASP A 378 1.16 -10.91 19.10
CA ASP A 378 2.05 -11.64 18.20
C ASP A 378 3.51 -11.77 18.69
N LEU A 379 3.79 -11.62 19.99
CA LEU A 379 5.11 -12.00 20.55
C LEU A 379 5.32 -13.51 20.63
N GLY A 380 4.25 -14.29 20.55
CA GLY A 380 4.31 -15.75 20.68
C GLY A 380 4.54 -16.21 22.13
N VAL A 381 4.20 -17.47 22.38
CA VAL A 381 4.14 -18.05 23.74
C VAL A 381 5.49 -18.01 24.44
N SER A 382 6.56 -18.49 23.79
CA SER A 382 7.90 -18.57 24.40
C SER A 382 8.43 -17.21 24.84
N THR A 383 8.30 -16.19 23.98
CA THR A 383 8.82 -14.85 24.26
C THR A 383 7.94 -14.14 25.29
N ALA A 384 6.60 -14.31 25.24
CA ALA A 384 5.70 -13.80 26.27
C ALA A 384 6.06 -14.37 27.65
N MET A 385 6.19 -15.69 27.78
CA MET A 385 6.60 -16.35 29.03
C MET A 385 7.93 -15.79 29.56
N LYS A 386 8.92 -15.58 28.68
CA LYS A 386 10.23 -15.02 29.06
C LYS A 386 10.10 -13.61 29.62
N LEU A 387 9.29 -12.75 29.00
CA LEU A 387 9.03 -11.38 29.46
C LEU A 387 8.30 -11.36 30.82
N ILE A 388 7.31 -12.24 30.98
CA ILE A 388 6.55 -12.41 32.23
C ILE A 388 7.46 -12.89 33.37
N GLN A 389 8.32 -13.88 33.10
CA GLN A 389 9.29 -14.35 34.09
C GLN A 389 10.30 -13.25 34.49
N GLY A 390 10.76 -12.44 33.55
CA GLY A 390 11.64 -11.31 33.84
C GLY A 390 10.95 -10.23 34.67
N LEU A 391 9.68 -9.93 34.36
CA LEU A 391 8.87 -8.99 35.14
C LEU A 391 8.61 -9.52 36.57
N SER A 392 8.21 -10.78 36.70
CA SER A 392 7.94 -11.43 37.99
C SER A 392 9.17 -11.40 38.91
N LYS A 393 10.37 -11.70 38.41
CA LYS A 393 11.60 -11.66 39.22
C LYS A 393 11.87 -10.31 39.90
N THR A 394 11.47 -9.20 39.28
CA THR A 394 11.79 -7.86 39.76
C THR A 394 10.63 -7.18 40.50
N ARG A 395 9.40 -7.54 40.14
CA ARG A 395 8.19 -6.79 40.49
C ARG A 395 7.07 -7.66 41.09
N PHE A 396 7.25 -8.98 41.22
CA PHE A 396 6.25 -9.84 41.85
C PHE A 396 5.93 -9.35 43.26
N ASP A 397 4.64 -9.41 43.60
CA ASP A 397 4.08 -8.97 44.88
C ASP A 397 4.14 -7.46 45.17
N LYS A 398 4.59 -6.64 44.21
CA LYS A 398 4.62 -5.18 44.33
C LYS A 398 3.40 -4.56 43.65
N GLU A 399 2.96 -3.41 44.15
CA GLU A 399 2.01 -2.57 43.41
C GLU A 399 2.75 -1.89 42.26
N VAL A 400 2.23 -2.06 41.04
CA VAL A 400 2.78 -1.47 39.82
C VAL A 400 1.65 -0.83 39.01
N ASP A 401 2.00 0.17 38.21
CA ASP A 401 1.10 0.72 37.19
C ASP A 401 1.46 0.24 35.78
N GLY A 402 0.55 0.47 34.83
CA GLY A 402 0.74 0.07 33.43
C GLY A 402 1.91 0.76 32.73
N LYS A 403 2.41 1.90 33.23
CA LYS A 403 3.61 2.54 32.68
C LYS A 403 4.87 1.82 33.17
N GLU A 404 4.95 1.48 34.46
CA GLU A 404 6.06 0.71 35.03
C GLU A 404 6.22 -0.67 34.35
N VAL A 405 5.09 -1.32 34.03
CA VAL A 405 5.08 -2.59 33.28
C VAL A 405 5.61 -2.41 31.85
N ARG A 406 5.13 -1.39 31.12
CA ARG A 406 5.59 -1.08 29.76
C ARG A 406 7.08 -0.72 29.71
N GLU A 407 7.58 0.02 30.69
CA GLU A 407 9.00 0.34 30.81
C GLU A 407 9.86 -0.92 31.04
N ALA A 408 9.39 -1.83 31.89
CA ALA A 408 10.06 -3.10 32.15
C ALA A 408 10.08 -4.02 30.91
N PHE A 409 8.97 -4.10 30.16
CA PHE A 409 8.93 -4.86 28.92
C PHE A 409 9.78 -4.21 27.82
N ALA A 410 9.78 -2.89 27.69
CA ALA A 410 10.63 -2.20 26.72
C ALA A 410 12.12 -2.52 26.97
N ALA A 411 12.57 -2.51 28.23
CA ALA A 411 13.94 -2.86 28.58
C ALA A 411 14.29 -4.32 28.20
N GLN A 412 13.41 -5.27 28.54
CA GLN A 412 13.64 -6.69 28.21
C GLN A 412 13.59 -6.96 26.69
N ILE A 413 12.72 -6.26 25.95
CA ILE A 413 12.66 -6.37 24.48
C ILE A 413 13.90 -5.77 23.84
N GLU A 414 14.41 -4.64 24.36
CA GLU A 414 15.68 -4.07 23.92
C GLU A 414 16.83 -5.08 24.08
N GLU A 415 16.89 -5.80 25.22
CA GLU A 415 17.89 -6.86 25.45
C GLU A 415 17.79 -8.01 24.43
N ILE A 416 16.59 -8.39 24.03
CA ILE A 416 16.36 -9.41 22.99
C ILE A 416 16.80 -8.91 21.61
N LEU A 417 16.49 -7.67 21.26
CA LEU A 417 16.71 -7.11 19.93
C LEU A 417 18.14 -6.59 19.71
N ALA A 418 18.81 -6.07 20.73
CA ALA A 418 20.16 -5.51 20.64
C ALA A 418 21.20 -6.41 19.94
N PRO A 419 21.29 -7.74 20.21
CA PRO A 419 22.28 -8.58 19.55
C PRO A 419 21.98 -8.86 18.07
N VAL A 420 20.73 -8.66 17.63
CA VAL A 420 20.29 -8.97 16.26
C VAL A 420 20.04 -7.73 15.40
N ALA A 421 19.80 -6.55 15.99
CA ALA A 421 19.58 -5.29 15.28
C ALA A 421 20.91 -4.77 14.68
N LYS A 422 21.33 -5.38 13.57
CA LYS A 422 22.63 -5.15 12.93
C LYS A 422 22.43 -4.71 11.49
N PRO A 423 22.81 -3.48 11.10
CA PRO A 423 22.70 -3.05 9.71
C PRO A 423 23.41 -4.00 8.74
N LEU A 424 22.85 -4.17 7.53
CA LEU A 424 23.55 -4.88 6.46
C LEU A 424 24.79 -4.08 6.04
N THR A 425 25.96 -4.74 6.03
CA THR A 425 27.26 -4.16 5.70
C THR A 425 27.93 -4.88 4.55
N ILE A 426 28.25 -4.14 3.48
CA ILE A 426 28.96 -4.69 2.32
C ILE A 426 30.45 -4.77 2.61
N ASN A 427 31.01 -5.97 2.54
CA ASN A 427 32.45 -6.17 2.63
C ASN A 427 33.14 -5.74 1.33
N ALA A 428 33.85 -4.61 1.37
CA ALA A 428 34.54 -4.02 0.23
C ALA A 428 35.70 -4.85 -0.35
N THR A 429 36.17 -5.88 0.37
CA THR A 429 37.19 -6.82 -0.14
C THR A 429 36.61 -7.86 -1.10
N LEU A 430 35.28 -8.02 -1.11
CA LEU A 430 34.56 -8.92 -2.01
C LEU A 430 34.07 -8.13 -3.22
N LYS A 431 34.44 -8.56 -4.42
CA LYS A 431 34.02 -7.95 -5.69
C LYS A 431 33.59 -9.03 -6.70
N PRO A 432 32.30 -9.39 -6.75
CA PRO A 432 31.19 -8.78 -6.01
C PRO A 432 30.99 -9.35 -4.60
N HIS A 433 30.48 -8.52 -3.70
CA HIS A 433 29.70 -9.01 -2.57
C HIS A 433 28.33 -9.50 -3.09
N VAL A 434 27.94 -10.73 -2.77
CA VAL A 434 26.79 -11.43 -3.40
C VAL A 434 25.67 -11.58 -2.40
N ILE A 435 24.52 -10.98 -2.71
CA ILE A 435 23.32 -10.98 -1.88
C ILE A 435 22.22 -11.77 -2.59
N LEU A 436 21.77 -12.87 -1.98
CA LEU A 436 20.62 -13.63 -2.44
C LEU A 436 19.39 -13.22 -1.62
N VAL A 437 18.34 -12.72 -2.29
CA VAL A 437 17.12 -12.28 -1.62
C VAL A 437 16.02 -13.32 -1.79
N CYS A 438 15.56 -13.88 -0.68
CA CYS A 438 14.58 -14.95 -0.58
C CYS A 438 13.31 -14.52 0.16
N GLY A 439 12.24 -15.30 0.02
CA GLY A 439 10.97 -15.05 0.70
C GLY A 439 9.77 -15.32 -0.18
N VAL A 440 8.58 -15.20 0.39
CA VAL A 440 7.33 -15.58 -0.30
C VAL A 440 6.80 -14.46 -1.20
N ASN A 441 5.85 -14.78 -2.07
CA ASN A 441 5.19 -13.77 -2.89
C ASN A 441 4.43 -12.78 -2.00
N GLY A 442 4.50 -11.50 -2.36
CA GLY A 442 3.88 -10.43 -1.59
C GLY A 442 4.67 -9.97 -0.36
N SER A 443 5.79 -10.62 0.01
CA SER A 443 6.60 -10.20 1.17
C SER A 443 7.48 -8.97 0.95
N GLY A 444 7.42 -8.34 -0.23
CA GLY A 444 8.19 -7.13 -0.52
C GLY A 444 9.63 -7.37 -1.00
N LYS A 445 9.99 -8.55 -1.50
CA LYS A 445 11.35 -8.87 -2.02
C LYS A 445 11.88 -7.88 -3.05
N THR A 446 11.19 -7.76 -4.19
CA THR A 446 11.64 -6.89 -5.30
C THR A 446 11.69 -5.42 -4.90
N THR A 447 10.75 -4.96 -4.06
CA THR A 447 10.78 -3.62 -3.47
C THR A 447 11.99 -3.44 -2.55
N THR A 448 12.28 -4.42 -1.69
CA THR A 448 13.44 -4.42 -0.80
C THR A 448 14.75 -4.37 -1.59
N ILE A 449 14.86 -5.16 -2.67
CA ILE A 449 16.00 -5.12 -3.59
C ILE A 449 16.16 -3.70 -4.17
N GLY A 450 15.08 -3.08 -4.63
CA GLY A 450 15.10 -1.70 -5.12
C GLY A 450 15.63 -0.69 -4.10
N LYS A 451 15.12 -0.75 -2.87
CA LYS A 451 15.56 0.13 -1.76
C LYS A 451 17.03 -0.08 -1.39
N LEU A 452 17.47 -1.34 -1.28
CA LEU A 452 18.88 -1.68 -1.04
C LEU A 452 19.78 -1.21 -2.18
N THR A 453 19.34 -1.38 -3.43
CA THR A 453 20.07 -0.93 -4.62
C THR A 453 20.28 0.58 -4.56
N LYS A 454 19.22 1.36 -4.33
CA LYS A 454 19.31 2.82 -4.19
C LYS A 454 20.31 3.21 -3.10
N ARG A 455 20.19 2.60 -1.91
CA ARG A 455 21.11 2.86 -0.80
C ARG A 455 22.57 2.61 -1.21
N PHE A 456 22.87 1.47 -1.82
CA PHE A 456 24.25 1.16 -2.21
C PHE A 456 24.76 2.05 -3.34
N THR A 457 23.92 2.41 -4.30
CA THR A 457 24.29 3.37 -5.36
C THR A 457 24.51 4.77 -4.80
N ASP A 458 23.73 5.22 -3.81
CA ASP A 458 23.92 6.49 -3.11
C ASP A 458 25.21 6.51 -2.28
N GLU A 459 25.58 5.35 -1.72
CA GLU A 459 26.88 5.11 -1.08
C GLU A 459 28.04 5.01 -2.09
N GLY A 460 27.79 5.21 -3.39
CA GLY A 460 28.79 5.22 -4.46
C GLY A 460 29.26 3.84 -4.93
N LYS A 461 28.55 2.76 -4.56
CA LYS A 461 28.89 1.38 -4.96
C LYS A 461 28.31 1.06 -6.35
N SER A 462 29.07 0.31 -7.13
CA SER A 462 28.57 -0.30 -8.37
C SER A 462 27.72 -1.52 -8.04
N VAL A 463 26.47 -1.54 -8.51
CA VAL A 463 25.49 -2.59 -8.23
C VAL A 463 25.04 -3.26 -9.53
N LEU A 464 25.03 -4.60 -9.55
CA LEU A 464 24.44 -5.40 -10.61
C LEU A 464 23.23 -6.17 -10.06
N LEU A 465 22.12 -6.15 -10.78
CA LEU A 465 20.90 -6.86 -10.41
C LEU A 465 20.67 -8.08 -11.30
N ALA A 466 20.15 -9.16 -10.72
CA ALA A 466 19.80 -10.38 -11.44
C ALA A 466 18.33 -10.75 -11.19
N ALA A 467 17.53 -10.79 -12.25
CA ALA A 467 16.10 -11.08 -12.21
C ALA A 467 15.83 -12.59 -12.12
N GLY A 468 16.09 -13.19 -10.95
CA GLY A 468 15.94 -14.64 -10.73
C GLY A 468 14.51 -15.11 -10.45
N ASP A 469 13.51 -14.23 -10.27
CA ASP A 469 12.07 -14.60 -10.37
C ASP A 469 11.67 -14.74 -11.85
N THR A 470 12.22 -15.76 -12.51
CA THR A 470 12.10 -15.93 -13.96
C THR A 470 10.69 -16.30 -14.43
N PHE A 471 9.79 -16.70 -13.51
CA PHE A 471 8.43 -17.12 -13.84
C PHE A 471 7.43 -15.97 -13.85
N ARG A 472 7.77 -14.80 -13.31
CA ARG A 472 6.86 -13.66 -13.20
C ARG A 472 7.36 -12.50 -14.04
N ALA A 473 6.73 -12.31 -15.21
CA ALA A 473 7.00 -11.18 -16.10
C ALA A 473 7.02 -9.83 -15.36
N ALA A 474 5.99 -9.58 -14.54
CA ALA A 474 5.88 -8.36 -13.75
C ALA A 474 7.01 -8.19 -12.72
N ALA A 475 7.58 -9.27 -12.17
CA ALA A 475 8.70 -9.17 -11.23
C ALA A 475 10.00 -8.77 -11.96
N ILE A 476 10.23 -9.34 -13.15
CA ILE A 476 11.35 -8.97 -14.03
C ILE A 476 11.23 -7.49 -14.43
N GLU A 477 10.06 -7.08 -14.93
CA GLU A 477 9.80 -5.69 -15.34
C GLU A 477 9.95 -4.73 -14.16
N GLN A 478 9.41 -5.08 -12.98
CA GLN A 478 9.55 -4.26 -11.78
C GLN A 478 11.02 -4.09 -11.37
N LEU A 479 11.83 -5.15 -11.44
CA LEU A 479 13.26 -5.07 -11.13
C LEU A 479 14.02 -4.24 -12.18
N GLN A 480 13.64 -4.33 -13.45
CA GLN A 480 14.20 -3.49 -14.52
C GLN A 480 13.92 -2.01 -14.29
N VAL A 481 12.69 -1.66 -13.90
CA VAL A 481 12.32 -0.29 -13.53
C VAL A 481 13.16 0.21 -12.34
N TRP A 482 13.43 -0.63 -11.34
CA TRP A 482 14.34 -0.27 -10.25
C TRP A 482 15.78 -0.06 -10.71
N GLY A 483 16.28 -0.91 -11.62
CA GLY A 483 17.58 -0.75 -12.23
C GLY A 483 17.72 0.57 -13.00
N GLU A 484 16.72 0.90 -13.83
CA GLU A 484 16.66 2.18 -14.56
C GLU A 484 16.64 3.38 -13.61
N ARG A 485 15.83 3.32 -12.54
CA ARG A 485 15.72 4.39 -11.52
C ARG A 485 17.01 4.62 -10.74
N THR A 486 17.80 3.56 -10.51
CA THR A 486 19.02 3.61 -9.69
C THR A 486 20.30 3.67 -10.52
N GLY A 487 20.20 3.51 -11.84
CA GLY A 487 21.35 3.37 -12.73
C GLY A 487 22.06 2.01 -12.62
N ALA A 488 21.47 1.04 -11.93
CA ALA A 488 22.04 -0.30 -11.77
C ALA A 488 21.67 -1.20 -12.97
N PRO A 489 22.63 -1.80 -13.68
CA PRO A 489 22.34 -2.76 -14.74
C PRO A 489 21.56 -3.98 -14.23
N VAL A 490 20.61 -4.47 -15.03
CA VAL A 490 19.79 -5.65 -14.71
C VAL A 490 20.01 -6.76 -15.73
N ILE A 491 20.35 -7.95 -15.25
CA ILE A 491 20.40 -9.17 -16.05
C ILE A 491 19.07 -9.88 -15.94
N ALA A 492 18.42 -10.07 -17.08
CA ALA A 492 17.19 -10.83 -17.21
C ALA A 492 17.28 -11.81 -18.39
N ARG A 493 16.54 -12.92 -18.30
CA ARG A 493 16.34 -13.87 -19.40
C ARG A 493 14.86 -13.92 -19.77
N LYS A 494 14.51 -14.70 -20.80
CA LYS A 494 13.11 -14.94 -21.19
C LYS A 494 12.31 -15.53 -20.02
N ILE A 495 11.02 -15.20 -19.93
CA ILE A 495 10.13 -15.76 -18.91
C ILE A 495 10.17 -17.30 -18.95
N GLY A 496 10.24 -17.93 -17.78
CA GLY A 496 10.37 -19.38 -17.60
C GLY A 496 11.79 -19.93 -17.77
N SER A 497 12.80 -19.07 -17.91
CA SER A 497 14.20 -19.50 -17.99
C SER A 497 14.72 -20.05 -16.66
N ASP A 498 15.80 -20.85 -16.72
CA ASP A 498 16.49 -21.37 -15.55
C ASP A 498 17.11 -20.25 -14.69
N SER A 499 16.63 -20.11 -13.46
CA SER A 499 17.07 -19.11 -12.47
C SER A 499 18.52 -19.35 -12.01
N ALA A 500 18.92 -20.62 -11.83
CA ALA A 500 20.28 -20.98 -11.45
C ALA A 500 21.31 -20.60 -12.53
N GLY A 501 20.99 -20.85 -13.80
CA GLY A 501 21.81 -20.41 -14.94
C GLY A 501 21.88 -18.90 -15.08
N LEU A 502 20.80 -18.17 -14.76
CA LEU A 502 20.83 -16.70 -14.71
C LEU A 502 21.76 -16.19 -13.60
N ALA A 503 21.70 -16.78 -12.41
CA ALA A 503 22.58 -16.43 -11.29
C ALA A 503 24.05 -16.72 -11.60
N TYR A 504 24.35 -17.83 -12.29
CA TYR A 504 25.69 -18.18 -12.76
C TYR A 504 26.26 -17.10 -13.68
N ASP A 505 25.51 -16.71 -14.71
CA ASP A 505 25.94 -15.68 -15.67
C ASP A 505 26.11 -14.33 -14.98
N ALA A 506 25.19 -13.97 -14.08
CA ALA A 506 25.26 -12.73 -13.34
C ALA A 506 26.50 -12.63 -12.45
N LEU A 507 26.84 -13.71 -11.73
CA LEU A 507 28.06 -13.78 -10.94
C LEU A 507 29.32 -13.72 -11.82
N GLY A 508 29.35 -14.42 -12.94
CA GLY A 508 30.46 -14.36 -13.89
C GLY A 508 30.69 -12.96 -14.45
N LYS A 509 29.61 -12.26 -14.84
CA LYS A 509 29.66 -10.88 -15.31
C LYS A 509 30.12 -9.92 -14.21
N ALA A 510 29.52 -10.02 -13.02
CA ALA A 510 29.85 -9.20 -11.86
C ALA A 510 31.35 -9.26 -11.51
N ARG A 511 31.95 -10.46 -11.55
CA ARG A 511 33.40 -10.65 -11.32
C ARG A 511 34.24 -10.04 -12.44
N THR A 512 33.83 -10.21 -13.70
CA THR A 512 34.56 -9.68 -14.85
C THR A 512 34.57 -8.14 -14.86
N GLU A 513 33.45 -7.54 -14.45
CA GLU A 513 33.27 -6.09 -14.37
C GLU A 513 33.72 -5.51 -13.01
N CYS A 514 34.19 -6.35 -12.09
CA CYS A 514 34.60 -5.99 -10.73
C CYS A 514 33.56 -5.14 -9.99
N VAL A 515 32.27 -5.43 -10.17
CA VAL A 515 31.18 -4.70 -9.49
C VAL A 515 31.26 -4.93 -7.98
N ASP A 516 30.86 -3.94 -7.20
CA ASP A 516 30.96 -4.01 -5.74
C ASP A 516 29.88 -4.93 -5.15
N VAL A 517 28.66 -4.90 -5.69
CA VAL A 517 27.52 -5.67 -5.17
C VAL A 517 26.74 -6.35 -6.30
N LEU A 518 26.44 -7.64 -6.13
CA LEU A 518 25.48 -8.38 -6.95
C LEU A 518 24.27 -8.74 -6.09
N ILE A 519 23.07 -8.30 -6.47
CA ILE A 519 21.81 -8.65 -5.80
C ILE A 519 20.97 -9.54 -6.71
N ILE A 520 20.55 -10.69 -6.20
CA ILE A 520 19.81 -11.70 -6.96
C ILE A 520 18.39 -11.81 -6.38
N ASP A 521 17.39 -11.47 -7.20
CA ASP A 521 15.97 -11.72 -6.87
C ASP A 521 15.65 -13.21 -7.07
N THR A 522 14.64 -13.72 -6.36
CA THR A 522 14.23 -15.12 -6.44
C THR A 522 12.71 -15.28 -6.46
N ALA A 523 12.22 -16.42 -6.95
CA ALA A 523 10.81 -16.75 -6.89
C ALA A 523 10.30 -16.90 -5.44
N GLY A 524 8.99 -16.73 -5.20
CA GLY A 524 8.40 -16.80 -3.85
C GLY A 524 7.12 -17.64 -3.71
N ARG A 525 6.85 -18.57 -4.62
CA ARG A 525 5.58 -19.36 -4.63
C ARG A 525 5.54 -20.41 -3.51
N LEU A 526 5.09 -20.02 -2.30
CA LEU A 526 5.06 -20.87 -1.10
C LEU A 526 4.15 -22.10 -1.21
N GLN A 527 3.09 -22.04 -2.03
CA GLN A 527 2.15 -23.15 -2.24
C GLN A 527 2.82 -24.42 -2.77
N ASN A 528 4.00 -24.30 -3.40
CA ASN A 528 4.85 -25.41 -3.82
C ASN A 528 6.17 -25.40 -3.04
N LYS A 529 6.08 -25.42 -1.70
CA LYS A 529 7.20 -25.24 -0.76
C LYS A 529 8.44 -26.08 -1.12
N THR A 530 8.27 -27.35 -1.50
CA THR A 530 9.38 -28.25 -1.87
C THR A 530 10.11 -27.80 -3.13
N HIS A 531 9.39 -27.53 -4.23
CA HIS A 531 10.00 -27.10 -5.49
C HIS A 531 10.70 -25.74 -5.36
N LEU A 532 10.13 -24.81 -4.58
CA LEU A 532 10.74 -23.52 -4.31
C LEU A 532 12.09 -23.69 -3.58
N MET A 533 12.16 -24.54 -2.56
CA MET A 533 13.40 -24.77 -1.82
C MET A 533 14.44 -25.48 -2.68
N GLU A 534 14.06 -26.50 -3.47
CA GLU A 534 14.96 -27.18 -4.42
C GLU A 534 15.55 -26.22 -5.46
N GLU A 535 14.75 -25.26 -5.94
CA GLU A 535 15.20 -24.23 -6.86
C GLU A 535 16.23 -23.30 -6.21
N LEU A 536 15.96 -22.82 -5.00
CA LEU A 536 16.88 -21.96 -4.24
C LEU A 536 18.20 -22.69 -3.91
N GLU A 537 18.12 -23.95 -3.47
CA GLU A 537 19.29 -24.80 -3.25
C GLU A 537 20.11 -24.98 -4.53
N LYS A 538 19.44 -25.15 -5.68
CA LYS A 538 20.11 -25.23 -6.99
C LYS A 538 20.82 -23.92 -7.33
N VAL A 539 20.20 -22.77 -7.09
CA VAL A 539 20.82 -21.44 -7.31
C VAL A 539 22.10 -21.31 -6.48
N VAL A 540 22.03 -21.56 -5.16
CA VAL A 540 23.20 -21.51 -4.27
C VAL A 540 24.30 -22.48 -4.73
N ARG A 541 23.94 -23.73 -5.02
CA ARG A 541 24.89 -24.75 -5.48
C ARG A 541 25.58 -24.36 -6.79
N VAL A 542 24.89 -23.69 -7.70
CA VAL A 542 25.46 -23.26 -8.98
C VAL A 542 26.39 -22.06 -8.79
N MET A 543 26.05 -21.08 -7.94
CA MET A 543 26.95 -19.97 -7.60
C MET A 543 28.25 -20.48 -6.93
N LYS A 544 28.13 -21.46 -6.02
CA LYS A 544 29.27 -22.10 -5.34
C LYS A 544 30.28 -22.79 -6.26
N LYS A 545 29.93 -23.05 -7.52
CA LYS A 545 30.87 -23.57 -8.53
C LYS A 545 31.84 -22.50 -9.03
N ILE A 546 31.43 -21.23 -9.02
CA ILE A 546 32.27 -20.09 -9.41
C ILE A 546 33.08 -19.61 -8.19
N ASP A 547 32.44 -19.55 -7.03
CA ASP A 547 33.00 -19.06 -5.79
C ASP A 547 32.34 -19.76 -4.59
N SER A 548 33.12 -20.56 -3.86
CA SER A 548 32.63 -21.42 -2.77
C SER A 548 31.97 -20.65 -1.62
N ASP A 549 32.30 -19.37 -1.47
CA ASP A 549 31.86 -18.52 -0.37
C ASP A 549 30.57 -17.76 -0.71
N THR A 550 29.98 -18.00 -1.89
CA THR A 550 28.73 -17.37 -2.33
C THR A 550 27.46 -18.20 -2.01
N PRO A 551 26.31 -17.56 -1.74
CA PRO A 551 26.14 -16.13 -1.49
C PRO A 551 26.78 -15.71 -0.17
N HIS A 552 27.23 -14.46 -0.08
CA HIS A 552 27.83 -13.90 1.13
C HIS A 552 26.76 -13.50 2.14
N ASP A 553 25.61 -13.04 1.65
CA ASP A 553 24.40 -12.79 2.43
C ASP A 553 23.19 -13.46 1.77
N THR A 554 22.43 -14.22 2.56
CA THR A 554 21.12 -14.77 2.19
C THR A 554 20.06 -14.07 3.02
N LEU A 555 19.38 -13.09 2.41
CA LEU A 555 18.39 -12.25 3.08
C LEU A 555 16.99 -12.84 2.92
N LEU A 556 16.31 -13.12 4.04
CA LEU A 556 14.91 -13.52 4.03
C LEU A 556 14.00 -12.32 4.30
N VAL A 557 13.20 -11.95 3.31
CA VAL A 557 12.22 -10.85 3.42
C VAL A 557 10.86 -11.40 3.88
N LEU A 558 10.41 -10.89 5.02
CA LEU A 558 9.18 -11.31 5.70
C LEU A 558 8.16 -10.16 5.75
N ASP A 559 6.89 -10.53 5.69
CA ASP A 559 5.76 -9.62 5.82
C ASP A 559 5.26 -9.64 7.28
N ALA A 560 5.22 -8.48 7.96
CA ALA A 560 4.79 -8.42 9.36
C ALA A 560 3.28 -8.72 9.55
N THR A 561 2.46 -8.67 8.50
CA THR A 561 1.01 -8.94 8.58
C THR A 561 0.68 -10.41 8.84
N ILE A 562 1.61 -11.34 8.52
CA ILE A 562 1.37 -12.78 8.64
C ILE A 562 1.50 -13.30 10.08
N GLY A 563 1.98 -12.47 11.01
CA GLY A 563 2.14 -12.82 12.43
C GLY A 563 2.96 -14.08 12.64
N GLN A 564 2.48 -14.99 13.48
CA GLN A 564 3.17 -16.24 13.84
C GLN A 564 3.56 -17.15 12.65
N ASN A 565 2.91 -17.02 11.49
CA ASN A 565 3.28 -17.79 10.30
C ASN A 565 4.71 -17.47 9.82
N ALA A 566 5.25 -16.30 10.18
CA ALA A 566 6.63 -15.93 9.88
C ALA A 566 7.64 -16.93 10.45
N HIS A 567 7.40 -17.50 11.64
CA HIS A 567 8.31 -18.50 12.24
C HIS A 567 8.49 -19.73 11.35
N SER A 568 7.38 -20.25 10.82
CA SER A 568 7.40 -21.42 9.94
C SER A 568 8.08 -21.17 8.59
N GLN A 569 8.15 -19.90 8.17
CA GLN A 569 8.89 -19.49 6.98
C GLN A 569 10.38 -19.42 7.28
N VAL A 570 10.78 -18.71 8.34
CA VAL A 570 12.19 -18.64 8.75
C VAL A 570 12.81 -20.02 8.89
N GLU A 571 12.11 -20.91 9.59
CA GLU A 571 12.57 -22.30 9.78
C GLU A 571 12.76 -23.06 8.46
N ALA A 572 11.83 -22.92 7.51
CA ALA A 572 11.91 -23.60 6.23
C ALA A 572 13.02 -23.06 5.31
N PHE A 573 13.15 -21.73 5.23
CA PHE A 573 14.18 -21.10 4.39
C PHE A 573 15.57 -21.29 4.99
N HIS A 574 15.72 -21.11 6.31
CA HIS A 574 17.01 -21.28 6.98
C HIS A 574 17.54 -22.70 6.85
N LYS A 575 16.66 -23.71 6.94
CA LYS A 575 17.03 -25.12 6.70
C LYS A 575 17.54 -25.39 5.28
N SER A 576 17.05 -24.64 4.28
CA SER A 576 17.31 -24.95 2.86
C SER A 576 18.49 -24.18 2.28
N VAL A 577 18.63 -22.87 2.60
CA VAL A 577 19.63 -21.99 1.97
C VAL A 577 20.48 -21.17 2.94
N ASP A 578 20.52 -21.57 4.21
CA ASP A 578 21.35 -20.93 5.25
C ASP A 578 21.14 -19.40 5.29
N VAL A 579 19.95 -18.99 5.73
CA VAL A 579 19.58 -17.58 5.86
C VAL A 579 20.52 -16.88 6.85
N THR A 580 21.21 -15.83 6.39
CA THR A 580 22.18 -15.05 7.19
C THR A 580 21.55 -13.84 7.87
N GLY A 581 20.40 -13.37 7.36
CA GLY A 581 19.74 -12.19 7.91
C GLY A 581 18.28 -12.04 7.46
N LEU A 582 17.54 -11.26 8.24
CA LEU A 582 16.13 -10.99 8.06
C LEU A 582 15.89 -9.53 7.68
N ILE A 583 14.87 -9.31 6.85
CA ILE A 583 14.27 -8.00 6.60
C ILE A 583 12.78 -8.11 6.89
N MET A 584 12.27 -7.28 7.79
CA MET A 584 10.84 -7.22 8.08
C MET A 584 10.19 -6.08 7.30
N THR A 585 9.06 -6.32 6.64
CA THR A 585 8.34 -5.30 5.86
C THR A 585 6.90 -5.13 6.35
N LYS A 586 6.23 -4.05 5.90
CA LYS A 586 4.81 -3.77 6.16
C LYS A 586 4.43 -3.67 7.64
N LEU A 587 5.32 -3.14 8.47
CA LEU A 587 5.03 -2.93 9.89
C LEU A 587 3.94 -1.86 10.10
N ASP A 588 3.84 -0.90 9.20
CA ASP A 588 2.86 0.19 9.16
C ASP A 588 1.41 -0.25 8.96
N GLY A 589 1.20 -1.37 8.25
CA GLY A 589 -0.13 -1.89 8.00
C GLY A 589 -0.74 -2.64 9.19
N THR A 590 0.04 -3.04 10.20
CA THR A 590 -0.30 -4.17 11.07
C THR A 590 -0.25 -3.89 12.58
N ALA A 591 -1.12 -4.58 13.33
CA ALA A 591 -1.09 -4.62 14.80
C ALA A 591 -0.23 -5.78 15.35
N LYS A 592 0.65 -6.34 14.52
CA LYS A 592 1.42 -7.57 14.78
C LYS A 592 2.94 -7.36 14.89
N GLY A 593 3.37 -6.17 15.29
CA GLY A 593 4.79 -5.81 15.40
C GLY A 593 5.59 -6.66 16.39
N GLY A 594 4.91 -7.38 17.31
CA GLY A 594 5.54 -8.32 18.24
C GLY A 594 6.28 -9.48 17.56
N VAL A 595 5.94 -9.81 16.31
CA VAL A 595 6.58 -10.90 15.55
C VAL A 595 8.09 -10.68 15.37
N VAL A 596 8.54 -9.43 15.28
CA VAL A 596 9.99 -9.12 15.16
C VAL A 596 10.76 -9.59 16.39
N VAL A 597 10.19 -9.35 17.58
CA VAL A 597 10.78 -9.77 18.86
C VAL A 597 10.77 -11.30 18.97
N ALA A 598 9.66 -11.93 18.58
CA ALA A 598 9.51 -13.38 18.61
C ALA A 598 10.55 -14.10 17.72
N LEU A 599 10.76 -13.59 16.51
CA LEU A 599 11.75 -14.13 15.58
C LEU A 599 13.18 -13.93 16.08
N ALA A 600 13.48 -12.75 16.63
CA ALA A 600 14.78 -12.45 17.22
C ALA A 600 15.12 -13.41 18.38
N ASP A 601 14.18 -13.61 19.30
CA ASP A 601 14.33 -14.48 20.46
C ASP A 601 14.51 -15.95 20.06
N LYS A 602 13.73 -16.42 19.08
CA LYS A 602 13.75 -17.83 18.67
C LYS A 602 14.97 -18.19 17.81
N PHE A 603 15.34 -17.36 16.84
CA PHE A 603 16.32 -17.72 15.81
C PHE A 603 17.68 -17.05 15.99
N GLY A 604 17.76 -15.91 16.68
CA GLY A 604 19.03 -15.18 16.85
C GLY A 604 19.66 -14.66 15.56
N LEU A 605 18.90 -14.64 14.44
CA LEU A 605 19.38 -14.14 13.16
C LEU A 605 19.40 -12.60 13.15
N PRO A 606 20.42 -11.97 12.55
CA PRO A 606 20.44 -10.52 12.33
C PRO A 606 19.16 -10.02 11.65
N VAL A 607 18.58 -8.95 12.16
CA VAL A 607 17.51 -8.19 11.52
C VAL A 607 18.12 -6.91 10.97
N HIS A 608 18.34 -6.88 9.66
CA HIS A 608 19.13 -5.82 9.02
C HIS A 608 18.39 -4.52 8.82
N ALA A 609 17.08 -4.62 8.58
CA ALA A 609 16.22 -3.47 8.36
C ALA A 609 14.76 -3.82 8.64
N ILE A 610 14.00 -2.78 8.94
CA ILE A 610 12.54 -2.83 9.03
C ILE A 610 11.94 -1.85 8.02
N GLY A 611 10.85 -2.28 7.39
CA GLY A 611 10.05 -1.52 6.44
C GLY A 611 8.78 -1.00 7.11
N VAL A 612 8.65 0.33 7.18
CA VAL A 612 7.51 1.03 7.82
C VAL A 612 6.76 1.92 6.82
N GLY A 613 6.85 1.58 5.54
CA GLY A 613 6.23 2.30 4.43
C GLY A 613 6.77 1.81 3.08
N GLU A 614 6.20 2.33 2.00
CA GLU A 614 6.54 1.99 0.62
C GLU A 614 7.68 2.88 0.08
N ALA A 615 7.99 4.01 0.73
CA ALA A 615 8.91 4.99 0.18
C ALA A 615 10.32 4.42 0.15
N VAL A 616 11.14 4.94 -0.76
CA VAL A 616 12.51 4.46 -0.96
C VAL A 616 13.30 4.49 0.35
N ASP A 617 13.07 5.51 1.19
CA ASP A 617 13.74 5.72 2.47
C ASP A 617 13.06 5.04 3.68
N ASP A 618 11.98 4.28 3.46
CA ASP A 618 11.19 3.65 4.54
C ASP A 618 11.68 2.26 4.93
N LEU A 619 12.81 1.83 4.37
CA LEU A 619 13.53 0.64 4.79
C LEU A 619 14.84 1.08 5.44
N GLN A 620 14.92 1.02 6.76
CA GLN A 620 16.15 1.38 7.48
C GLN A 620 16.51 0.35 8.54
N ALA A 621 17.80 0.32 8.86
CA ALA A 621 18.25 -0.29 10.10
C ALA A 621 17.57 0.41 11.28
N PHE A 622 17.32 -0.33 12.35
CA PHE A 622 16.61 0.19 13.51
C PHE A 622 17.45 0.08 14.77
N SER A 623 17.14 0.96 15.71
CA SER A 623 17.63 0.93 17.08
C SER A 623 16.74 0.00 17.89
N ALA A 624 17.32 -1.03 18.51
CA ALA A 624 16.61 -1.95 19.38
C ALA A 624 15.83 -1.21 20.48
N LYS A 625 16.47 -0.20 21.07
CA LYS A 625 15.88 0.69 22.08
C LYS A 625 14.67 1.43 21.55
N ASP A 626 14.80 2.09 20.41
CA ASP A 626 13.72 2.91 19.88
C ASP A 626 12.55 2.03 19.44
N PHE A 627 12.81 0.88 18.82
CA PHE A 627 11.78 -0.09 18.47
C PHE A 627 11.04 -0.59 19.71
N ALA A 628 11.76 -1.02 20.75
CA ALA A 628 11.16 -1.53 21.99
C ALA A 628 10.29 -0.49 22.69
N ARG A 629 10.77 0.76 22.76
CA ARG A 629 10.02 1.88 23.34
C ARG A 629 8.77 2.21 22.54
N ASN A 630 8.88 2.28 21.22
CA ASN A 630 7.73 2.58 20.35
C ASN A 630 6.69 1.46 20.37
N LEU A 631 7.11 0.19 20.38
CA LEU A 631 6.19 -0.95 20.50
C LEU A 631 5.41 -0.93 21.83
N MET A 632 6.02 -0.40 22.90
CA MET A 632 5.39 -0.24 24.22
C MET A 632 4.69 1.13 24.42
N GLY A 633 4.55 1.95 23.38
CA GLY A 633 3.89 3.26 23.49
C GLY A 633 4.62 4.25 24.41
N LEU A 634 5.94 4.17 24.47
CA LEU A 634 6.83 5.04 25.27
C LEU A 634 7.69 5.99 24.40
N GLY A 635 7.51 5.95 23.07
CA GLY A 635 8.21 6.77 22.07
C GLY A 635 7.46 8.02 21.64
#